data_AF-A0A6P8J2D9-F1
#
_entry.id   AF-A0A6P8J2D9-F1
#
_cell.length_a   1.000
_cell.length_b   1.000
_cell.length_c   1.000
_cell.angle_alpha   90.00
_cell.angle_beta   90.00
_cell.angle_gamma   90.00
#
_symmetry.space_group_name_H-M   'P 1'
#
loop_
_entity.id
_entity.type
_entity.pdbx_description
1 polymer ?
#
loop_
_entity_poly.entity_id
_entity_poly.type
_entity_poly.pdbx_seq_one_letter_code
_entity_poly.pdbx_strand_id
1 'polypeptide(L)'
;MDEYRKPFECKNSPVYQAGLRLISMEKHVIPCPLKKKWLKEKGDPMAHAKRFVCSLRAWSNGTFMSGLSNCRSSEEKSNIVDELYRRVENEVAQHPEYYGIDRVQVYMVIEKQR
;
A
#
# COMPACT_ATOMS: atom_id res chain seq x y z
N MET A 1 14.33 4.55 -10.35
CA MET A 1 15.27 4.86 -9.26
C MET A 1 15.77 6.29 -9.39
N ASP A 2 16.14 6.72 -10.58
CA ASP A 2 16.70 8.06 -10.85
C ASP A 2 15.79 9.22 -10.42
N GLU A 3 14.48 9.11 -10.62
CA GLU A 3 13.52 10.13 -10.14
C GLU A 3 13.56 10.33 -8.62
N TYR A 4 13.81 9.28 -7.85
CA TYR A 4 13.95 9.37 -6.39
C TYR A 4 15.29 9.98 -5.97
N ARG A 5 16.33 9.86 -6.79
CA ARG A 5 17.66 10.44 -6.53
C ARG A 5 17.75 11.90 -6.91
N LYS A 6 17.06 12.29 -7.98
CA LYS A 6 17.12 13.62 -8.60
C LYS A 6 16.98 14.79 -7.61
N PRO A 7 16.08 14.75 -6.59
CA PRO A 7 16.01 15.82 -5.59
C PRO A 7 17.28 15.97 -4.74
N PHE A 8 18.10 14.93 -4.58
CA PHE A 8 19.30 14.98 -3.73
C PHE A 8 20.59 15.23 -4.51
N GLU A 9 20.53 15.23 -5.84
CA GLU A 9 21.68 15.37 -6.74
C GLU A 9 21.60 16.70 -7.54
N CYS A 10 20.39 17.19 -7.83
CA CYS A 10 20.21 18.45 -8.54
C CYS A 10 20.46 19.65 -7.62
N LYS A 11 21.51 20.44 -7.89
CA LYS A 11 21.90 21.63 -7.11
C LYS A 11 20.81 22.70 -7.01
N ASN A 12 19.91 22.76 -7.98
CA ASN A 12 18.81 23.72 -8.02
C ASN A 12 17.53 23.22 -7.34
N SER A 13 17.52 21.98 -6.84
CA SER A 13 16.37 21.45 -6.13
C SER A 13 16.29 22.01 -4.71
N PRO A 14 15.07 22.23 -4.17
CA PRO A 14 14.90 22.67 -2.78
C PRO A 14 15.55 21.72 -1.76
N VAL A 15 15.54 20.42 -2.05
CA VAL A 15 16.10 19.37 -1.19
C VAL A 15 17.63 19.49 -1.11
N TYR A 16 18.31 19.64 -2.26
CA TYR A 16 19.75 19.86 -2.29
C TYR A 16 20.14 21.19 -1.62
N GLN A 17 19.40 22.27 -1.89
CA GLN A 17 19.66 23.60 -1.31
C GLN A 17 19.43 23.63 0.22
N ALA A 18 18.52 22.80 0.74
CA ALA A 18 18.33 22.58 2.16
C ALA A 18 19.46 21.77 2.84
N GLY A 19 20.49 21.38 2.08
CA GLY A 19 21.65 20.64 2.56
C GLY A 19 21.44 19.12 2.66
N LEU A 20 20.32 18.59 2.18
CA LEU A 20 20.07 17.14 2.20
C LEU A 20 20.83 16.43 1.08
N ARG A 21 21.50 15.33 1.41
CA ARG A 21 22.27 14.50 0.48
C ARG A 21 21.87 13.04 0.64
N LEU A 22 21.75 12.34 -0.49
CA LEU A 22 21.50 10.91 -0.51
C LEU A 22 22.82 10.17 -0.31
N ILE A 23 22.92 9.39 0.76
CA ILE A 23 24.09 8.56 1.08
C ILE A 23 23.98 7.21 0.39
N SER A 24 22.84 6.54 0.55
CA SER A 24 22.57 5.26 -0.09
C SER A 24 21.08 5.12 -0.42
N MET A 25 20.81 4.26 -1.41
CA MET A 25 19.45 3.92 -1.80
C MET A 25 19.40 2.48 -2.29
N GLU A 26 18.50 1.69 -1.72
CA GLU A 26 18.30 0.30 -2.05
C GLU A 26 16.84 0.02 -2.39
N LYS A 27 16.61 -0.86 -3.35
CA LYS A 27 15.27 -1.32 -3.73
C LYS A 27 15.12 -2.78 -3.35
N HIS A 28 14.07 -3.09 -2.63
CA HIS A 28 13.71 -4.45 -2.25
C HIS A 28 12.30 -4.77 -2.70
N VAL A 29 12.09 -6.00 -3.17
CA VAL A 29 10.75 -6.54 -3.41
C VAL A 29 10.38 -7.39 -2.22
N ILE A 30 9.37 -6.96 -1.48
CA ILE A 30 8.91 -7.61 -0.25
C ILE A 30 7.66 -8.43 -0.61
N PRO A 31 7.75 -9.77 -0.54
CA PRO A 31 6.60 -10.60 -0.83
C PRO A 31 5.51 -10.44 0.23
N CYS A 32 4.25 -10.53 -0.19
CA CYS A 32 3.10 -10.40 0.67
C CYS A 32 3.11 -11.50 1.75
N PRO A 33 3.19 -11.15 3.04
CA PRO A 33 3.27 -12.15 4.11
C PRO A 33 2.00 -12.99 4.21
N LEU A 34 0.82 -12.40 3.93
CA LEU A 34 -0.46 -13.11 3.96
C LEU A 34 -0.55 -14.17 2.86
N LYS A 35 -0.17 -13.81 1.62
CA LYS A 35 -0.11 -14.75 0.49
C LYS A 35 0.91 -15.85 0.75
N LYS A 36 2.12 -15.48 1.20
CA LYS A 36 3.17 -16.45 1.56
C LYS A 36 2.70 -17.44 2.63
N LYS A 37 2.01 -16.95 3.66
CA LYS A 37 1.40 -17.78 4.70
C LYS A 37 0.36 -18.74 4.12
N TRP A 38 -0.55 -18.24 3.28
CA TRP A 38 -1.55 -19.08 2.61
C TRP A 38 -0.93 -20.20 1.77
N LEU A 39 0.07 -19.87 0.96
CA LEU A 39 0.74 -20.86 0.11
C LEU A 39 1.44 -21.96 0.92
N LYS A 40 1.95 -21.63 2.11
CA LYS A 40 2.65 -22.59 2.99
C LYS A 40 1.71 -23.40 3.88
N GLU A 41 0.77 -22.75 4.53
CA GLU A 41 -0.03 -23.33 5.63
C GLU A 41 -1.47 -23.65 5.22
N LYS A 42 -1.98 -23.03 4.16
CA LYS A 42 -3.40 -23.06 3.76
C LYS A 42 -4.31 -22.69 4.96
N GLY A 43 -5.53 -23.21 4.99
CA GLY A 43 -6.50 -23.00 6.07
C GLY A 43 -7.87 -22.59 5.55
N ASP A 44 -8.65 -21.92 6.40
CA ASP A 44 -9.96 -21.36 6.02
C ASP A 44 -9.78 -20.19 5.03
N PRO A 45 -10.28 -20.33 3.78
CA PRO A 45 -10.21 -19.28 2.77
C PRO A 45 -10.89 -17.98 3.20
N MET A 46 -12.02 -18.06 3.91
CA MET A 46 -12.77 -16.87 4.34
C MET A 46 -12.04 -16.14 5.48
N ALA A 47 -11.46 -16.88 6.42
CA ALA A 47 -10.59 -16.28 7.44
C ALA A 47 -9.34 -15.62 6.83
N HIS A 48 -8.78 -16.21 5.76
CA HIS A 48 -7.70 -15.57 5.01
C HIS A 48 -8.16 -14.27 4.34
N ALA A 49 -9.28 -14.32 3.61
CA ALA A 49 -9.84 -13.18 2.91
C ALA A 49 -10.13 -12.01 3.84
N LYS A 50 -10.75 -12.25 4.99
CA LYS A 50 -11.01 -11.22 6.01
C LYS A 50 -9.72 -10.53 6.48
N ARG A 51 -8.66 -11.29 6.75
CA ARG A 51 -7.35 -10.72 7.14
C ARG A 51 -6.73 -9.90 6.03
N PHE A 52 -6.78 -10.42 4.80
CA PHE A 52 -6.26 -9.73 3.62
C PHE A 52 -6.99 -8.41 3.36
N VAL A 53 -8.32 -8.43 3.34
CA VAL A 53 -9.15 -7.25 3.09
C VAL A 53 -9.10 -6.26 4.25
N CYS A 54 -9.00 -6.71 5.50
CA CYS A 54 -8.71 -5.82 6.63
C CYS A 54 -7.41 -5.04 6.41
N SER A 55 -6.35 -5.72 5.97
CA SER A 55 -5.09 -5.05 5.63
C SER A 55 -5.26 -4.09 4.47
N LEU A 56 -5.93 -4.46 3.39
CA LEU A 56 -6.18 -3.58 2.25
C LEU A 56 -6.96 -2.32 2.69
N ARG A 57 -8.05 -2.52 3.43
CA ARG A 57 -8.94 -1.47 3.90
C ARG A 57 -8.24 -0.43 4.76
N ALA A 58 -7.30 -0.84 5.62
CA ALA A 58 -6.53 0.07 6.45
C ALA A 58 -5.78 1.16 5.66
N TRP A 59 -5.41 0.87 4.40
CA TRP A 59 -4.68 1.83 3.55
C TRP A 59 -5.59 2.54 2.53
N SER A 60 -6.72 1.96 2.14
CA SER A 60 -7.56 2.48 1.05
C SER A 60 -8.89 3.09 1.49
N ASN A 61 -9.35 2.87 2.73
CA ASN A 61 -10.68 3.31 3.17
C ASN A 61 -10.87 4.83 3.03
N GLY A 62 -9.90 5.61 3.48
CA GLY A 62 -9.96 7.07 3.39
C GLY A 62 -10.11 7.56 1.95
N THR A 63 -9.34 6.99 1.03
CA THR A 63 -9.38 7.32 -0.41
C THR A 63 -10.73 6.96 -1.04
N PHE A 64 -11.30 5.78 -0.74
CA PHE A 64 -12.61 5.43 -1.29
C PHE A 64 -13.73 6.27 -0.71
N MET A 65 -13.69 6.58 0.59
CA MET A 65 -14.67 7.46 1.22
C MET A 65 -14.64 8.89 0.64
N SER A 66 -13.44 9.43 0.39
CA SER A 66 -13.29 10.78 -0.17
C SER A 66 -13.58 10.85 -1.68
N GLY A 67 -13.41 9.75 -2.41
CA GLY A 67 -13.70 9.67 -3.85
C GLY A 67 -15.19 9.64 -4.21
N LEU A 68 -16.08 9.36 -3.25
CA LEU A 68 -17.53 9.33 -3.49
C LEU A 68 -18.14 10.75 -3.46
N SER A 69 -19.11 10.98 -4.36
CA SER A 69 -19.85 12.26 -4.50
C SER A 69 -20.24 12.90 -3.17
N ASN A 70 -20.10 14.23 -3.08
CA ASN A 70 -20.48 15.02 -1.91
C ASN A 70 -21.99 15.11 -1.67
N CYS A 71 -22.81 14.72 -2.65
CA CYS A 71 -24.26 14.65 -2.47
C CYS A 71 -24.73 13.44 -1.66
N ARG A 72 -23.85 12.44 -1.43
CA ARG A 72 -24.15 11.24 -0.64
C ARG A 72 -23.96 11.51 0.84
N SER A 73 -24.84 10.95 1.66
CA SER A 73 -24.67 10.97 3.12
C SER A 73 -23.45 10.14 3.54
N SER A 74 -22.91 10.41 4.72
CA SER A 74 -21.80 9.63 5.28
C SER A 74 -22.15 8.14 5.41
N GLU A 75 -23.41 7.84 5.74
CA GLU A 75 -23.92 6.47 5.86
C GLU A 75 -23.97 5.77 4.50
N GLU A 76 -24.49 6.44 3.46
CA GLU A 76 -24.52 5.88 2.11
C GLU A 76 -23.09 5.59 1.60
N LYS A 77 -22.15 6.52 1.85
CA LYS A 77 -20.74 6.31 1.51
C LYS A 77 -20.15 5.09 2.23
N SER A 78 -20.42 4.95 3.53
CA SER A 78 -19.97 3.79 4.30
C SER A 78 -20.51 2.50 3.71
N ASN A 79 -21.83 2.43 3.45
CA ASN A 79 -22.48 1.24 2.92
C ASN A 79 -21.92 0.83 1.55
N ILE A 80 -21.64 1.79 0.66
CA ILE A 80 -21.01 1.53 -0.64
C ILE A 80 -19.60 0.93 -0.46
N VAL A 81 -18.80 1.52 0.43
CA VAL A 81 -17.43 1.08 0.68
C VAL A 81 -17.38 -0.27 1.40
N ASP A 82 -18.28 -0.51 2.35
CA ASP A 82 -18.46 -1.79 3.02
C ASP A 82 -18.84 -2.90 2.03
N GLU A 83 -19.75 -2.59 1.11
CA GLU A 83 -20.13 -3.52 0.05
C GLU A 83 -18.96 -3.84 -0.88
N LEU A 84 -18.16 -2.84 -1.26
CA LEU A 84 -16.95 -3.05 -2.05
C LEU A 84 -16.01 -4.05 -1.36
N TYR A 85 -15.70 -3.84 -0.08
CA TYR A 85 -14.79 -4.73 0.64
C TYR A 85 -15.36 -6.13 0.82
N ARG A 86 -16.66 -6.27 1.09
CA ARG A 86 -17.32 -7.59 1.15
C ARG A 86 -17.22 -8.36 -0.16
N ARG A 87 -17.37 -7.68 -1.31
CA ARG A 87 -17.16 -8.32 -2.63
C ARG A 87 -15.72 -8.78 -2.80
N VAL A 88 -14.75 -7.95 -2.44
CA VAL A 88 -13.33 -8.32 -2.49
C VAL A 88 -13.04 -9.50 -1.56
N GLU A 89 -13.64 -9.57 -0.37
CA GLU A 89 -13.49 -10.73 0.53
C GLU A 89 -13.97 -12.02 -0.14
N ASN A 90 -15.14 -12.00 -0.78
CA ASN A 90 -15.68 -13.16 -1.47
C ASN A 90 -14.78 -13.62 -2.63
N GLU A 91 -14.26 -12.67 -3.42
CA GLU A 91 -13.32 -12.97 -4.51
C GLU A 91 -12.00 -13.56 -3.99
N VAL A 92 -11.44 -12.97 -2.94
CA VAL A 92 -10.20 -13.47 -2.30
C VAL A 92 -10.42 -14.87 -1.72
N ALA A 93 -11.59 -15.14 -1.14
CA ALA A 93 -11.90 -16.46 -0.57
C ALA A 93 -12.00 -17.55 -1.65
N GLN A 94 -12.45 -17.21 -2.87
CA GLN A 94 -12.53 -18.15 -3.99
C GLN A 94 -11.15 -18.50 -4.56
N HIS A 95 -10.22 -17.54 -4.60
CA HIS A 95 -8.90 -17.74 -5.18
C HIS A 95 -7.74 -17.16 -4.33
N PRO A 96 -7.53 -17.62 -3.09
CA PRO A 96 -6.63 -16.92 -2.16
C PRO A 96 -5.15 -16.96 -2.56
N GLU A 97 -4.74 -17.88 -3.44
CA GLU A 97 -3.39 -17.95 -4.02
C GLU A 97 -3.08 -16.83 -5.02
N TYR A 98 -4.09 -16.22 -5.64
CA TYR A 98 -3.86 -15.17 -6.64
C TYR A 98 -3.69 -13.80 -5.99
N TYR A 99 -4.34 -13.56 -4.85
CA TYR A 99 -4.31 -12.26 -4.18
C TYR A 99 -3.08 -12.09 -3.31
N GLY A 100 -2.31 -11.03 -3.58
CA GLY A 100 -1.13 -10.63 -2.84
C GLY A 100 -0.86 -9.14 -3.01
N ILE A 101 -0.31 -8.51 -1.98
CA ILE A 101 0.13 -7.11 -2.00
C ILE A 101 1.65 -7.14 -1.84
N ASP A 102 2.34 -7.66 -2.85
CA ASP A 102 3.81 -7.58 -2.93
C ASP A 102 4.20 -6.11 -3.06
N ARG A 103 5.22 -5.68 -2.30
CA ARG A 103 5.62 -4.27 -2.25
C ARG A 103 7.00 -4.09 -2.83
N VAL A 104 7.16 -3.07 -3.66
CA VAL A 104 8.49 -2.54 -4.01
C VAL A 104 8.78 -1.42 -3.02
N GLN A 105 9.75 -1.64 -2.13
CA GLN A 105 10.16 -0.66 -1.13
C GLN A 105 11.53 -0.10 -1.50
N VAL A 106 11.66 1.22 -1.41
CA VAL A 106 12.93 1.92 -1.56
C VAL A 106 13.36 2.41 -0.18
N TYR A 107 14.53 1.96 0.28
CA TYR A 107 15.17 2.45 1.49
C TYR A 107 16.19 3.51 1.10
N MET A 108 16.14 4.68 1.75
CA MET A 108 17.02 5.80 1.47
C MET A 108 17.68 6.25 2.76
N VAL A 109 19.00 6.34 2.76
CA VAL A 109 19.76 6.97 3.85
C VAL A 109 20.11 8.38 3.39
N ILE A 110 19.62 9.37 4.12
CA ILE A 110 19.78 10.78 3.80
C ILE A 110 20.47 11.47 4.96
N GLU A 111 21.46 12.29 4.65
CA GLU A 111 22.18 13.11 5.62
C GLU A 111 21.91 14.60 5.36
N LYS A 112 21.86 15.40 6.42
CA LYS A 112 21.92 16.86 6.32
C LYS A 112 23.35 17.34 6.52
N GLN A 113 23.93 17.95 5.51
CA GLN A 113 25.24 18.58 5.63
C GLN A 113 25.14 19.83 6.50
N ARG A 114 26.10 19.96 7.42
CA ARG A 114 26.23 21.09 8.35
C ARG A 114 26.73 22.34 7.63
#